data_AF-A0A9E0L0R7-F1
#
_entry.id   AF-A0A9E0L0R7-F1
#
_cell.length_a   1.000
_cell.length_b   1.000
_cell.length_c   1.000
_cell.angle_alpha   90.00
_cell.angle_beta   90.00
_cell.angle_gamma   90.00
#
_symmetry.space_group_name_H-M   'P 1'
#
loop_
_entity.id
_entity.type
_entity.pdbx_description
1 polymer ?
#
loop_
_entity_poly.entity_id
_entity_poly.type
_entity_poly.pdbx_seq_one_letter_code
_entity_poly.pdbx_strand_id
1 'polypeptide(L)'
;MSALIAALALFTAADPAAGSAAPAYNDRALTEDMPYPAGAPRDDYGLVGWCYGALRGYVDLHDQMMPDVTEIETAPPVNPDTTLAEKMAAYATIQAQAQKDMKLFARAMEAAERASLKPINIVGAAAVKKGHATWNAAASMPKRQVAQNWMGWTLPVRCTPTAHALEERAKLMGKTFQVNTDPAELEPAPAPASETAPVEPAPETSGAVAPTR
;
A
#
# COMPACT_ATOMS: atom_id res chain seq x y z
N MET A 1 -25.10 -69.44 -13.13
CA MET A 1 -25.72 -68.23 -13.70
C MET A 1 -26.25 -67.42 -12.53
N SER A 2 -25.71 -66.22 -12.36
CA SER A 2 -25.71 -65.43 -11.13
C SER A 2 -27.10 -65.01 -10.63
N ALA A 3 -27.26 -65.02 -9.31
CA ALA A 3 -28.45 -64.62 -8.58
C ALA A 3 -28.39 -63.13 -8.16
N LEU A 4 -29.45 -62.42 -8.53
CA LEU A 4 -30.32 -61.52 -7.72
C LEU A 4 -29.73 -60.55 -6.67
N ILE A 5 -30.08 -59.28 -6.91
CA ILE A 5 -30.71 -58.28 -6.01
C ILE A 5 -29.83 -57.51 -4.99
N ALA A 6 -29.72 -56.21 -5.31
CA ALA A 6 -29.82 -54.98 -4.50
C ALA A 6 -29.50 -55.00 -2.99
N ALA A 7 -28.58 -54.11 -2.59
CA ALA A 7 -28.66 -53.36 -1.34
C ALA A 7 -28.01 -51.98 -1.48
N LEU A 8 -28.84 -50.95 -1.35
CA LEU A 8 -28.50 -49.56 -1.07
C LEU A 8 -27.76 -49.49 0.27
N ALA A 9 -26.60 -48.86 0.35
CA ALA A 9 -25.97 -48.51 1.63
C ALA A 9 -25.09 -47.25 1.52
N LEU A 10 -25.64 -46.18 2.11
CA LEU A 10 -24.99 -45.04 2.74
C LEU A 10 -24.13 -44.09 1.88
N PHE A 11 -24.82 -43.06 1.36
CA PHE A 11 -24.26 -41.72 1.33
C PHE A 11 -23.85 -41.33 2.75
N THR A 12 -22.54 -41.21 2.99
CA THR A 12 -22.02 -40.52 4.17
C THR A 12 -22.40 -39.05 4.06
N ALA A 13 -23.14 -38.56 5.04
CA ALA A 13 -23.44 -37.16 5.24
C ALA A 13 -22.14 -36.35 5.20
N ALA A 14 -22.04 -35.42 4.26
CA ALA A 14 -21.08 -34.34 4.33
C ALA A 14 -21.49 -33.46 5.52
N ASP A 15 -20.63 -33.43 6.53
CA ASP A 15 -20.71 -32.53 7.68
C ASP A 15 -20.68 -31.07 7.15
N PRO A 16 -21.71 -30.22 7.37
CA PRO A 16 -21.68 -28.83 6.96
C PRO A 16 -20.94 -27.96 8.01
N ALA A 17 -19.85 -28.48 8.56
CA ALA A 17 -19.00 -27.78 9.53
C ALA A 17 -17.52 -27.77 9.09
N ALA A 18 -17.28 -27.59 7.80
CA ALA A 18 -16.02 -27.03 7.33
C ALA A 18 -16.33 -25.62 6.84
N GLY A 19 -16.17 -24.65 7.73
CA GLY A 19 -16.10 -23.25 7.34
C GLY A 19 -15.12 -23.15 6.18
N SER A 20 -15.63 -22.71 5.03
CA SER A 20 -14.83 -22.35 3.87
C SER A 20 -13.91 -21.22 4.31
N ALA A 21 -12.75 -21.58 4.84
CA ALA A 21 -11.61 -20.68 4.88
C ALA A 21 -11.31 -20.42 3.41
N ALA A 22 -11.72 -19.24 2.95
CA ALA A 22 -11.29 -18.71 1.67
C ALA A 22 -9.77 -18.95 1.56
N PRO A 23 -9.27 -19.43 0.41
CA PRO A 23 -7.84 -19.63 0.25
C PRO A 23 -7.16 -18.32 0.62
N ALA A 24 -6.25 -18.36 1.60
CA ALA A 24 -5.36 -17.26 1.86
C ALA A 24 -4.65 -16.99 0.53
N TYR A 25 -5.04 -15.89 -0.12
CA TYR A 25 -4.57 -15.52 -1.44
C TYR A 25 -3.06 -15.30 -1.29
N ASN A 26 -2.29 -16.28 -1.76
CA ASN A 26 -0.86 -16.33 -1.56
C ASN A 26 -0.21 -15.44 -2.64
N ASP A 27 -0.47 -14.13 -2.55
CA ASP A 27 -0.04 -13.10 -3.51
C ASP A 27 1.48 -13.07 -3.76
N ARG A 28 2.24 -13.61 -2.80
CA ARG A 28 3.67 -13.83 -2.96
C ARG A 28 3.99 -14.79 -4.11
N ALA A 29 3.24 -15.89 -4.24
CA ALA A 29 3.44 -16.85 -5.32
C ALA A 29 3.07 -16.23 -6.68
N LEU A 30 2.07 -15.35 -6.72
CA LEU A 30 1.69 -14.63 -7.93
C LEU A 30 2.74 -13.60 -8.37
N THR A 31 3.47 -13.02 -7.42
CA THR A 31 4.52 -12.04 -7.72
C THR A 31 5.88 -12.66 -7.98
N GLU A 32 6.21 -13.82 -7.40
CA GLU A 32 7.54 -14.45 -7.48
C GLU A 32 8.05 -14.64 -8.91
N ASP A 33 7.19 -15.06 -9.84
CA ASP A 33 7.56 -15.29 -11.24
C ASP A 33 7.57 -14.02 -12.12
N MET A 34 7.09 -12.89 -11.62
CA MET A 34 7.07 -11.65 -12.39
C MET A 34 8.48 -11.05 -12.50
N PRO A 35 8.88 -10.52 -13.68
CA PRO A 35 10.19 -9.91 -13.83
C PRO A 35 10.34 -8.65 -12.96
N TYR A 36 11.51 -8.49 -12.35
CA TYR A 36 11.87 -7.24 -11.67
C TYR A 36 12.24 -6.16 -12.70
N PRO A 37 11.84 -4.90 -12.47
CA PRO A 37 12.31 -3.79 -13.29
C PRO A 37 13.84 -3.64 -13.21
N ALA A 38 14.46 -3.23 -14.30
CA ALA A 38 15.90 -3.02 -14.35
C ALA A 38 16.33 -1.96 -13.30
N GLY A 39 17.28 -2.34 -12.45
CA GLY A 39 17.81 -1.45 -11.41
C GLY A 39 16.90 -1.24 -10.19
N ALA A 40 15.70 -1.83 -10.14
CA ALA A 40 14.84 -1.76 -8.96
C ALA A 40 15.41 -2.58 -7.79
N PRO A 41 15.15 -2.18 -6.52
CA PRO A 41 15.40 -3.03 -5.36
C PRO A 41 14.63 -4.35 -5.44
N ARG A 42 15.14 -5.39 -4.76
CA ARG A 42 14.55 -6.73 -4.78
C ARG A 42 13.64 -7.02 -3.59
N ASP A 43 13.76 -6.25 -2.51
CA ASP A 43 12.83 -6.30 -1.38
C ASP A 43 11.55 -5.52 -1.72
N ASP A 44 10.42 -5.99 -1.20
CA ASP A 44 9.10 -5.43 -1.55
C ASP A 44 8.97 -3.95 -1.18
N TYR A 45 9.49 -3.53 -0.02
CA TYR A 45 9.41 -2.13 0.43
C TYR A 45 10.23 -1.20 -0.49
N GLY A 46 11.48 -1.57 -0.77
CA GLY A 46 12.33 -0.86 -1.72
C GLY A 46 11.76 -0.87 -3.14
N LEU A 47 11.16 -1.99 -3.59
CA LEU A 47 10.54 -2.06 -4.91
C LEU A 47 9.33 -1.12 -5.01
N VAL A 48 8.45 -1.10 -4.00
CA VAL A 48 7.29 -0.19 -3.98
C VAL A 48 7.74 1.27 -3.94
N GLY A 49 8.76 1.60 -3.16
CA GLY A 49 9.36 2.95 -3.18
C GLY A 49 9.92 3.32 -4.55
N TRP A 50 10.62 2.41 -5.22
CA TRP A 50 11.10 2.61 -6.58
C TRP A 50 9.94 2.80 -7.58
N CYS A 51 8.88 2.00 -7.48
CA CYS A 51 7.68 2.13 -8.32
C CYS A 51 6.99 3.49 -8.11
N TYR A 52 6.88 3.95 -6.86
CA TYR A 52 6.38 5.29 -6.54
C TYR A 52 7.21 6.38 -7.23
N GLY A 53 8.53 6.32 -7.10
CA GLY A 53 9.43 7.29 -7.73
C GLY A 53 9.33 7.31 -9.25
N ALA A 54 9.33 6.13 -9.88
CA ALA A 54 9.25 6.01 -11.33
C ALA A 54 7.92 6.54 -11.89
N LEU A 55 6.81 6.21 -11.22
CA LEU A 55 5.49 6.73 -11.58
C LEU A 55 5.36 8.23 -11.32
N ARG A 56 5.98 8.73 -10.24
CA ARG A 56 6.02 10.16 -9.95
C ARG A 56 6.72 10.94 -11.07
N GLY A 57 7.88 10.47 -11.52
CA GLY A 57 8.60 11.10 -12.64
C GLY A 57 7.80 11.08 -13.95
N TYR A 58 7.04 10.01 -14.21
CA TYR A 58 6.13 9.94 -15.35
C TYR A 58 5.03 11.01 -15.27
N VAL A 59 4.40 11.14 -14.10
CA VAL A 59 3.34 12.13 -13.84
C VAL A 59 3.86 13.56 -13.92
N ASP A 60 5.05 13.83 -13.36
CA ASP A 60 5.64 15.18 -13.36
C ASP A 60 5.98 15.67 -14.78
N LEU A 61 6.20 14.75 -15.73
CA LEU A 61 6.43 15.08 -17.14
C LEU A 61 5.16 15.30 -17.96
N HIS A 62 3.98 14.97 -17.44
CA HIS A 62 2.71 14.99 -18.19
C HIS A 62 2.50 16.30 -18.96
N ASP A 63 2.42 17.43 -18.26
CA ASP A 63 2.10 18.72 -18.87
C ASP A 63 3.17 19.18 -19.89
N GLN A 64 4.42 18.78 -19.66
CA GLN A 64 5.52 19.06 -20.58
C GLN A 64 5.39 18.25 -21.88
N MET A 65 4.90 17.01 -21.81
CA MET A 65 4.81 16.10 -22.95
C MET A 65 3.54 16.29 -23.77
N MET A 66 2.42 16.68 -23.14
CA MET A 66 1.10 16.73 -23.81
C MET A 66 1.05 17.53 -25.13
N PRO A 67 1.76 18.67 -25.30
CA PRO A 67 1.80 19.37 -26.59
C PRO A 67 2.41 18.52 -27.71
N ASP A 68 3.56 17.89 -27.45
CA ASP A 68 4.24 17.02 -28.41
C ASP A 68 3.42 15.74 -28.67
N VAL A 69 2.79 15.16 -27.63
CA VAL A 69 1.89 14.00 -27.75
C VAL A 69 0.70 14.34 -28.66
N THR A 70 0.09 15.51 -28.48
CA THR A 70 -1.04 15.95 -29.30
C THR A 70 -0.64 16.10 -30.76
N GLU A 71 0.54 16.68 -31.03
CA GLU A 71 1.08 16.78 -32.38
C GLU A 71 1.32 15.40 -33.00
N ILE A 72 1.92 14.47 -32.24
CA ILE A 72 2.17 13.09 -32.68
C ILE A 72 0.85 12.38 -33.00
N GLU A 73 -0.15 12.51 -32.13
CA GLU A 73 -1.44 11.81 -32.28
C GLU A 73 -2.34 12.38 -33.36
N THR A 74 -2.06 13.62 -33.81
CA THR A 74 -2.73 14.24 -34.97
C THR A 74 -2.35 13.54 -36.28
N ALA A 75 -1.23 12.80 -36.32
CA ALA A 75 -0.90 11.99 -37.48
C ALA A 75 -2.02 10.98 -37.80
N PRO A 76 -2.32 10.74 -39.08
CA PRO A 76 -3.40 9.83 -39.49
C PRO A 76 -3.28 8.48 -38.78
N PRO A 77 -4.34 8.02 -38.09
CA PRO A 77 -4.32 6.74 -37.40
C PRO A 77 -4.18 5.58 -38.39
N VAL A 78 -3.63 4.47 -37.91
CA VAL A 78 -3.63 3.19 -38.65
C VAL A 78 -5.06 2.69 -38.85
N ASN A 79 -5.94 2.93 -37.87
CA ASN A 79 -7.37 2.67 -37.99
C ASN A 79 -8.12 3.98 -38.32
N PRO A 80 -8.75 4.09 -39.50
CA PRO A 80 -9.44 5.31 -39.92
C PRO A 80 -10.61 5.72 -39.01
N ASP A 81 -11.15 4.79 -38.21
CA ASP A 81 -12.28 5.06 -37.33
C ASP A 81 -11.87 5.71 -36.00
N THR A 82 -10.58 5.70 -35.66
CA THR A 82 -10.11 6.27 -34.38
C THR A 82 -9.91 7.77 -34.49
N THR A 83 -10.68 8.54 -33.74
CA THR A 83 -10.59 10.00 -33.68
C THR A 83 -9.44 10.48 -32.78
N LEU A 84 -8.97 11.70 -33.00
CA LEU A 84 -8.03 12.35 -32.08
C LEU A 84 -8.59 12.43 -30.65
N ALA A 85 -9.89 12.71 -30.51
CA ALA A 85 -10.53 12.78 -29.19
C ALA A 85 -10.44 11.45 -28.42
N GLU A 86 -10.66 10.32 -29.10
CA GLU A 86 -10.53 8.99 -28.49
C GLU A 86 -9.09 8.67 -28.08
N LYS A 87 -8.11 9.02 -28.92
CA LYS A 87 -6.68 8.90 -28.56
C LYS A 87 -6.34 9.72 -27.32
N MET A 88 -6.79 10.98 -27.27
CA MET A 88 -6.53 11.87 -26.14
C MET A 88 -7.23 11.41 -24.85
N ALA A 89 -8.39 10.75 -24.95
CA ALA A 89 -9.09 10.18 -23.80
C ALA A 89 -8.30 9.05 -23.10
N ALA A 90 -7.49 8.29 -23.85
CA ALA A 90 -6.64 7.25 -23.27
C ALA A 90 -5.61 7.84 -22.28
N TYR A 91 -4.96 8.95 -22.64
CA TYR A 91 -4.00 9.63 -21.76
C TYR A 91 -4.64 10.15 -20.47
N ALA A 92 -5.86 10.69 -20.53
CA ALA A 92 -6.59 11.11 -19.33
C ALA A 92 -6.89 9.92 -18.39
N THR A 93 -7.23 8.76 -18.96
CA THR A 93 -7.47 7.53 -18.20
C THR A 93 -6.18 7.03 -17.54
N ILE A 94 -5.06 7.04 -18.26
CA ILE A 94 -3.74 6.69 -17.72
C ILE A 94 -3.36 7.64 -16.58
N GLN A 95 -3.57 8.94 -16.74
CA GLN A 95 -3.30 9.93 -15.69
C GLN A 95 -4.15 9.67 -14.43
N ALA A 96 -5.44 9.38 -14.59
CA ALA A 96 -6.31 9.04 -13.47
C ALA A 96 -5.87 7.75 -12.76
N GLN A 97 -5.42 6.75 -13.52
CA GLN A 97 -4.90 5.51 -12.96
C GLN A 97 -3.58 5.73 -12.21
N ALA A 98 -2.66 6.50 -12.78
CA ALA A 98 -1.39 6.85 -12.13
C ALA A 98 -1.61 7.51 -10.76
N GLN A 99 -2.60 8.39 -10.62
CA GLN A 99 -2.95 9.00 -9.33
C GLN A 99 -3.48 8.00 -8.31
N LYS A 100 -4.21 6.96 -8.75
CA LYS A 100 -4.67 5.88 -7.86
C LYS A 100 -3.50 5.02 -7.39
N ASP A 101 -2.61 4.66 -8.31
CA ASP A 101 -1.43 3.82 -8.02
C ASP A 101 -0.44 4.55 -7.12
N MET A 102 -0.21 5.86 -7.33
CA MET A 102 0.58 6.68 -6.40
C MET A 102 0.05 6.64 -4.97
N LYS A 103 -1.28 6.74 -4.80
CA LYS A 103 -1.91 6.63 -3.48
C LYS A 103 -1.76 5.24 -2.88
N LEU A 104 -1.87 4.18 -3.69
CA LEU A 104 -1.63 2.81 -3.24
C LEU A 104 -0.19 2.65 -2.72
N PHE A 105 0.79 3.08 -3.50
CA PHE A 105 2.20 2.94 -3.14
C PHE A 105 2.56 3.73 -1.88
N ALA A 106 2.06 4.97 -1.74
CA ALA A 106 2.25 5.76 -0.53
C ALA A 106 1.68 5.05 0.71
N ARG A 107 0.43 4.59 0.64
CA ARG A 107 -0.20 3.86 1.76
C ARG A 107 0.53 2.57 2.11
N ALA A 108 1.00 1.82 1.12
CA ALA A 108 1.74 0.58 1.35
C ALA A 108 3.08 0.85 2.05
N MET A 109 3.80 1.91 1.65
CA MET A 109 5.04 2.34 2.31
C MET A 109 4.80 2.81 3.74
N GLU A 110 3.80 3.69 3.96
CA GLU A 110 3.44 4.19 5.28
C GLU A 110 3.03 3.06 6.23
N ALA A 111 2.25 2.09 5.74
CA ALA A 111 1.88 0.91 6.52
C ALA A 111 3.12 0.12 6.93
N ALA A 112 4.04 -0.12 5.99
CA ALA A 112 5.29 -0.86 6.25
C ALA A 112 6.20 -0.14 7.24
N GLU A 113 6.30 1.19 7.14
CA GLU A 113 7.06 2.03 8.07
C GLU A 113 6.48 1.96 9.49
N ARG A 114 5.17 2.07 9.63
CA ARG A 114 4.48 1.97 10.92
C ARG A 114 4.66 0.60 11.57
N ALA A 115 4.65 -0.47 10.77
CA ALA A 115 4.79 -1.84 11.25
C ALA A 115 6.25 -2.26 11.54
N SER A 116 7.23 -1.43 11.17
CA SER A 116 8.64 -1.79 11.29
C SER A 116 9.21 -1.49 12.69
N LEU A 117 9.99 -2.42 13.25
CA LEU A 117 10.71 -2.20 14.52
C LEU A 117 11.88 -1.21 14.40
N LYS A 118 12.26 -0.86 13.16
CA LYS A 118 13.35 0.07 12.87
C LYS A 118 12.86 1.12 11.87
N PRO A 119 13.35 2.37 11.94
CA PRO A 119 13.06 3.35 10.90
C PRO A 119 13.58 2.87 9.53
N ILE A 120 12.67 2.62 8.58
CA ILE A 120 13.00 2.18 7.21
C ILE A 120 12.77 3.27 6.16
N ASN A 121 12.17 4.40 6.55
CA ASN A 121 11.84 5.53 5.69
C ASN A 121 13.06 6.09 4.90
N ILE A 122 14.27 6.01 5.45
CA ILE A 122 15.50 6.43 4.73
C ILE A 122 15.77 5.54 3.51
N VAL A 123 15.55 4.22 3.64
CA VAL A 123 15.69 3.28 2.53
C VAL A 123 14.58 3.53 1.51
N GLY A 124 13.36 3.80 1.97
CA GLY A 124 12.23 4.15 1.12
C GLY A 124 12.50 5.41 0.30
N ALA A 125 12.98 6.49 0.93
CA ALA A 125 13.33 7.73 0.25
C ALA A 125 14.44 7.54 -0.80
N ALA A 126 15.46 6.71 -0.50
CA ALA A 126 16.50 6.37 -1.46
C ALA A 126 15.94 5.59 -2.67
N ALA A 127 15.03 4.65 -2.42
CA ALA A 127 14.36 3.90 -3.48
C ALA A 127 13.47 4.80 -4.35
N VAL A 128 12.70 5.70 -3.74
CA VAL A 128 11.89 6.72 -4.44
C VAL A 128 12.78 7.58 -5.34
N LYS A 129 13.90 8.10 -4.81
CA LYS A 129 14.85 8.87 -5.61
C LYS A 129 15.40 8.07 -6.79
N LYS A 130 15.72 6.79 -6.57
CA LYS A 130 16.23 5.89 -7.62
C LYS A 130 15.17 5.60 -8.70
N GLY A 131 13.91 5.44 -8.29
CA GLY A 131 12.77 5.28 -9.19
C GLY A 131 12.58 6.51 -10.06
N HIS A 132 12.52 7.69 -9.45
CA HIS A 132 12.38 8.95 -10.19
C HIS A 132 13.51 9.16 -11.20
N ALA A 133 14.73 8.72 -10.85
CA ALA A 133 15.90 8.84 -11.70
C ALA A 133 15.81 8.09 -13.04
N THR A 134 14.82 7.20 -13.26
CA THR A 134 14.57 6.58 -14.57
C THR A 134 14.27 7.61 -15.65
N TRP A 135 13.78 8.79 -15.25
CA TRP A 135 13.42 9.89 -16.14
C TRP A 135 14.52 10.95 -16.30
N ASN A 136 15.67 10.82 -15.61
CA ASN A 136 16.72 11.84 -15.65
C ASN A 136 17.27 12.10 -17.06
N ALA A 137 17.29 11.07 -17.92
CA ALA A 137 17.75 11.20 -19.30
C ALA A 137 16.83 12.08 -20.15
N ALA A 138 15.58 12.32 -19.73
CA ALA A 138 14.65 13.19 -20.45
C ALA A 138 15.19 14.62 -20.63
N ALA A 139 15.96 15.12 -19.66
CA ALA A 139 16.50 16.48 -19.69
C ALA A 139 17.56 16.70 -20.79
N SER A 140 18.23 15.64 -21.27
CA SER A 140 19.28 15.71 -22.29
C SER A 140 18.84 15.20 -23.66
N MET A 141 17.58 14.77 -23.80
CA MET A 141 17.02 14.22 -25.04
C MET A 141 16.22 15.28 -25.82
N PRO A 142 16.13 15.17 -27.16
CA PRO A 142 15.18 15.96 -27.94
C PRO A 142 13.75 15.77 -27.45
N LYS A 143 12.96 16.85 -27.33
CA LYS A 143 11.60 16.83 -26.76
C LYS A 143 10.69 15.77 -27.39
N ARG A 144 10.66 15.69 -28.72
CA ARG A 144 9.88 14.69 -29.46
C ARG A 144 10.28 13.24 -29.12
N GLN A 145 11.56 12.99 -28.86
CA GLN A 145 12.03 11.68 -28.42
C GLN A 145 11.58 11.37 -26.99
N VAL A 146 11.61 12.36 -26.09
CA VAL A 146 11.07 12.22 -24.73
C VAL A 146 9.57 11.90 -24.78
N ALA A 147 8.80 12.62 -25.59
CA ALA A 147 7.36 12.39 -25.74
C ALA A 147 7.05 10.97 -26.24
N GLN A 148 7.77 10.49 -27.26
CA GLN A 148 7.63 9.11 -27.76
C GLN A 148 7.96 8.06 -26.69
N ASN A 149 9.05 8.27 -25.94
CA ASN A 149 9.42 7.37 -24.84
C ASN A 149 8.38 7.41 -23.71
N TRP A 150 7.84 8.59 -23.41
CA TRP A 150 6.81 8.79 -22.39
C TRP A 150 5.50 8.09 -22.79
N MET A 151 5.06 8.24 -24.04
CA MET A 151 3.87 7.56 -24.59
C MET A 151 3.99 6.03 -24.53
N GLY A 152 5.19 5.49 -24.77
CA GLY A 152 5.45 4.06 -24.75
C GLY A 152 5.72 3.47 -23.36
N TRP A 153 5.85 4.33 -22.34
CA TRP A 153 6.18 3.87 -20.99
C TRP A 153 4.95 3.37 -20.26
N THR A 154 5.12 2.29 -19.51
CA THR A 154 4.08 1.75 -18.63
C THR A 154 4.65 1.42 -17.26
N LEU A 155 3.80 1.49 -16.24
CA LEU A 155 4.14 1.04 -14.91
C LEU A 155 4.47 -0.47 -14.96
N PRO A 156 5.63 -0.91 -14.43
CA PRO A 156 5.97 -2.32 -14.46
C PRO A 156 4.92 -3.18 -13.74
N VAL A 157 4.55 -4.30 -14.37
CA VAL A 157 3.44 -5.19 -13.93
C VAL A 157 3.56 -5.67 -12.49
N ARG A 158 4.79 -5.81 -11.98
CA ARG A 158 5.08 -6.24 -10.60
C ARG A 158 4.73 -5.19 -9.54
N CYS A 159 4.65 -3.90 -9.89
CA CYS A 159 4.50 -2.81 -8.94
C CYS A 159 3.20 -2.89 -8.12
N THR A 160 2.05 -2.96 -8.79
CA THR A 160 0.73 -2.95 -8.12
C THR A 160 0.51 -4.18 -7.22
N PRO A 161 0.74 -5.43 -7.68
CA PRO A 161 0.62 -6.60 -6.82
C PRO A 161 1.55 -6.58 -5.61
N THR A 162 2.81 -6.14 -5.79
CA THR A 162 3.77 -6.05 -4.68
C THR A 162 3.32 -5.03 -3.64
N ALA A 163 2.75 -3.90 -4.06
CA ALA A 163 2.24 -2.89 -3.15
C ALA A 163 1.05 -3.40 -2.31
N HIS A 164 0.12 -4.13 -2.92
CA HIS A 164 -0.97 -4.78 -2.19
C HIS A 164 -0.43 -5.78 -1.16
N ALA A 165 0.45 -6.69 -1.59
CA ALA A 165 1.05 -7.68 -0.71
C ALA A 165 1.86 -7.05 0.44
N LEU A 166 2.57 -5.94 0.18
CA LEU A 166 3.29 -5.19 1.19
C LEU A 166 2.33 -4.56 2.22
N GLU A 167 1.29 -3.87 1.74
CA GLU A 167 0.30 -3.21 2.60
C GLU A 167 -0.41 -4.22 3.51
N GLU A 168 -0.83 -5.37 2.96
CA GLU A 168 -1.52 -6.41 3.72
C GLU A 168 -0.63 -6.99 4.83
N ARG A 169 0.61 -7.38 4.48
CA ARG A 169 1.55 -7.90 5.48
C ARG A 169 1.89 -6.86 6.54
N ALA A 170 2.08 -5.61 6.13
CA ALA A 170 2.35 -4.52 7.06
C ALA A 170 1.18 -4.31 8.04
N LYS A 171 -0.07 -4.38 7.57
CA LYS A 171 -1.25 -4.32 8.46
C LYS A 171 -1.32 -5.48 9.45
N LEU A 172 -0.92 -6.70 9.04
CA LEU A 172 -0.84 -7.85 9.94
C LEU A 172 0.25 -7.67 11.00
N MET A 173 1.41 -7.14 10.61
CA MET A 173 2.51 -6.87 11.54
C MET A 173 2.23 -5.68 12.45
N GLY A 174 1.57 -4.62 11.97
CA GLY A 174 1.19 -3.46 12.79
C GLY A 174 0.21 -3.81 13.92
N LYS A 175 -0.66 -4.80 13.71
CA LYS A 175 -1.55 -5.32 14.76
C LYS A 175 -0.79 -6.04 15.88
N THR A 176 0.38 -6.60 15.59
CA THR A 176 1.20 -7.34 16.55
C THR A 176 2.28 -6.48 17.20
N PHE A 177 2.80 -5.49 16.46
CA PHE A 177 3.87 -4.60 16.90
C PHE A 177 3.39 -3.13 16.77
N GLN A 178 2.65 -2.63 17.76
CA GLN A 178 2.22 -1.22 17.83
C GLN A 178 3.38 -0.28 18.22
N VAL A 179 4.53 -0.40 17.56
CA VAL A 179 5.79 0.19 18.02
C VAL A 179 5.99 1.62 17.50
N ASN A 180 5.32 2.01 16.41
CA ASN A 180 5.38 3.37 15.83
C ASN A 180 3.98 3.96 15.58
N THR A 181 2.98 3.62 16.39
CA THR A 181 1.66 4.27 16.30
C THR A 181 1.78 5.72 16.77
N ASP A 182 1.19 6.64 16.00
CA ASP A 182 1.13 8.05 16.39
C ASP A 182 0.39 8.16 17.74
N PRO A 183 0.89 8.92 18.73
CA PRO A 183 0.23 9.03 20.04
C PRO A 183 -1.22 9.53 19.96
N ALA A 184 -1.60 10.18 18.85
CA ALA A 184 -2.95 10.66 18.59
C ALA A 184 -3.98 9.57 18.23
N GLU A 185 -3.52 8.35 17.90
CA GLU A 185 -4.38 7.20 17.53
C GLU A 185 -4.45 6.14 18.64
N LEU A 186 -3.73 6.36 19.75
CA LEU A 186 -3.95 5.59 20.97
C LEU A 186 -5.29 6.03 21.58
N GLU A 187 -6.32 5.19 21.44
CA GLU A 187 -7.53 5.37 22.23
C GLU A 187 -7.15 5.51 23.72
N PRO A 188 -7.71 6.50 24.43
CA PRO A 188 -7.41 6.65 25.84
C PRO A 188 -7.87 5.39 26.56
N ALA A 189 -6.92 4.69 27.19
CA ALA A 189 -7.22 3.59 28.08
C ALA A 189 -8.30 4.03 29.07
N PRO A 190 -9.35 3.22 29.32
CA PRO A 190 -10.38 3.57 30.29
C PRO A 190 -9.69 3.81 31.63
N ALA A 191 -9.87 5.03 32.16
CA ALA A 191 -9.33 5.41 33.46
C ALA A 191 -9.79 4.39 34.52
N PRO A 192 -8.90 3.91 35.41
CA PRO A 192 -9.32 3.06 36.51
C PRO A 192 -10.31 3.86 37.35
N ALA A 193 -11.49 3.28 37.56
CA ALA A 193 -12.49 3.82 38.48
C ALA A 193 -11.83 3.97 39.86
N SER A 194 -11.69 5.21 40.34
CA SER A 194 -11.26 5.49 41.70
C SER A 194 -12.25 4.85 42.67
N GLU A 195 -11.80 3.77 43.30
CA GLU A 195 -12.42 3.16 44.47
C GLU A 195 -12.34 4.16 45.62
N THR A 196 -13.49 4.64 46.07
CA THR A 196 -13.65 5.57 47.18
C THR A 196 -13.21 4.89 48.47
N ALA A 197 -12.06 5.29 49.02
CA ALA A 197 -11.65 4.90 50.37
C ALA A 197 -12.43 5.72 51.43
N PRO A 198 -13.01 5.08 52.47
CA PRO A 198 -13.71 5.77 53.56
C PRO A 198 -12.76 6.57 54.46
N VAL A 199 -13.19 7.76 54.88
CA VAL A 199 -12.51 8.61 55.88
C VAL A 199 -12.78 8.04 57.27
N GLU A 200 -11.73 7.67 57.99
CA GLU A 200 -11.73 7.33 59.43
C GLU A 200 -11.32 8.56 60.27
N PRO A 201 -11.91 8.80 61.47
CA PRO A 201 -11.88 10.11 62.12
C PRO A 201 -10.69 10.32 63.09
N ALA A 202 -10.48 11.60 63.41
CA ALA A 202 -9.42 12.20 64.22
C ALA A 202 -9.29 11.66 65.65
N PRO A 203 -8.11 11.85 66.29
CA PRO A 203 -8.00 11.88 67.75
C PRO A 203 -7.98 13.31 68.30
N GLU A 204 -8.69 13.44 69.41
CA GLU A 204 -8.88 14.60 70.26
C GLU A 204 -7.59 15.04 70.95
N THR A 205 -7.32 16.35 70.97
CA THR A 205 -6.35 16.98 71.88
C THR A 205 -7.07 17.47 73.15
N SER A 206 -6.73 16.89 74.29
CA SER A 206 -7.16 17.34 75.62
C SER A 206 -5.97 17.49 76.58
N GLY A 207 -5.92 18.62 77.29
CA GLY A 207 -5.12 18.86 78.51
C GLY A 207 -3.76 19.51 78.28
N ALA A 208 -3.62 20.84 78.37
CA ALA A 208 -3.47 21.67 79.58
C ALA A 208 -2.01 21.79 80.08
N VAL A 209 -1.52 23.03 80.19
CA VAL A 209 -1.14 23.74 81.43
C VAL A 209 -0.32 24.99 81.05
N ALA A 210 -0.80 26.16 81.50
CA ALA A 210 -0.07 27.43 81.49
C ALA A 210 0.86 27.54 82.72
N PRO A 211 1.87 28.43 82.67
CA PRO A 211 2.10 29.28 83.83
C PRO A 211 2.31 30.76 83.48
N THR A 212 1.54 31.59 84.20
CA THR A 212 1.94 32.79 84.97
C THR A 212 2.98 33.76 84.41
N ARG A 213 2.54 35.01 84.13
CA ARG A 213 2.99 36.22 84.85
C ARG A 213 1.98 37.35 84.73
#